data_AF-A0A2C6KXB7-F1
#
_entry.id   AF-A0A2C6KXB7-F1
#
_cell.length_a   1.000
_cell.length_b   1.000
_cell.length_c   1.000
_cell.angle_alpha   90.00
_cell.angle_beta   90.00
_cell.angle_gamma   90.00
#
_symmetry.space_group_name_H-M   'P 1'
#
loop_
_entity.id
_entity.type
_entity.pdbx_description
1 polymer ?
#
loop_
_entity_poly.entity_id
_entity_poly.type
_entity_poly.pdbx_seq_one_letter_code
_entity_poly.pdbx_strand_id
1 'polypeptide(L)'
;LDEKAEKPCPYRWLGQDSKVWLNVLQLSRHSFGREQLQFFCELPDILGKNENAWKKWIEENEPEKQNIPDYEDRLRMQKPLGAFIRLCLLRALREDRTVVSSARCIESLLDSRYTEPVTDSIESIWQESQSRIPVLFLLSPGTDPTSIIDELAKKKKKFP
;
A
#
# COMPACT_ATOMS: atom_id res chain seq x y z
N LEU A 1 18.45 -10.01 -3.49
CA LEU A 1 19.39 -10.80 -4.32
C LEU A 1 20.70 -10.03 -4.42
N ASP A 2 21.84 -10.72 -4.55
CA ASP A 2 23.14 -10.07 -4.77
C ASP A 2 23.31 -9.74 -6.25
N GLU A 3 23.60 -8.48 -6.57
CA GLU A 3 23.76 -7.99 -7.94
C GLU A 3 24.85 -8.74 -8.72
N LYS A 4 25.95 -9.11 -8.06
CA LYS A 4 27.10 -9.76 -8.72
C LYS A 4 26.85 -11.24 -9.02
N ALA A 5 25.89 -11.85 -8.33
CA ALA A 5 25.55 -13.27 -8.49
C ALA A 5 24.40 -13.49 -9.48
N GLU A 6 23.67 -12.44 -9.85
CA GLU A 6 22.48 -12.52 -10.68
C GLU A 6 22.72 -12.15 -12.14
N LYS A 7 21.80 -12.58 -13.01
CA LYS A 7 21.84 -12.21 -14.42
C LYS A 7 21.64 -10.69 -14.54
N PRO A 8 22.50 -9.97 -15.28
CA PRO A 8 22.35 -8.53 -15.47
C PRO A 8 21.06 -8.22 -16.22
N CYS A 9 20.52 -7.02 -16.02
CA CYS A 9 19.32 -6.57 -16.71
C CYS A 9 19.59 -6.50 -18.22
N PRO A 10 18.85 -7.24 -19.07
CA PRO A 10 19.04 -7.17 -20.52
C PRO A 10 18.44 -5.89 -21.13
N TYR A 11 17.63 -5.16 -20.36
CA TYR A 11 16.83 -4.04 -20.84
C TYR A 11 17.47 -2.70 -20.49
N ARG A 12 18.01 -2.00 -21.50
CA ARG A 12 18.66 -0.69 -21.30
C ARG A 12 17.73 0.35 -20.66
N TRP A 13 16.44 0.30 -20.98
CA TRP A 13 15.45 1.26 -20.50
C TRP A 13 15.12 1.13 -19.02
N LEU A 14 15.32 -0.04 -18.40
CA LEU A 14 15.06 -0.27 -16.98
C LEU A 14 16.23 0.17 -16.08
N GLY A 15 17.35 0.59 -16.69
CA GLY A 15 18.63 0.87 -16.04
C GLY A 15 19.48 -0.39 -15.87
N GLN A 16 20.79 -0.28 -16.13
CA GLN A 16 21.72 -1.43 -16.06
C GLN A 16 22.02 -1.86 -14.62
N ASP A 17 22.10 -0.91 -13.67
CA ASP A 17 22.38 -1.16 -12.24
C ASP A 17 21.11 -0.94 -11.38
N SER A 18 20.01 -1.51 -11.84
CA SER A 18 18.70 -1.20 -11.27
C SER A 18 18.31 -2.19 -10.18
N LYS A 19 18.22 -1.70 -8.94
CA LYS A 19 17.54 -2.38 -7.81
C LYS A 19 16.17 -2.97 -8.25
N VAL A 20 15.51 -2.31 -9.20
CA VAL A 20 14.24 -2.76 -9.80
C VAL A 20 14.39 -4.12 -10.49
N TRP A 21 15.47 -4.36 -11.24
CA TRP A 21 15.68 -5.64 -11.90
C TRP A 21 15.86 -6.78 -10.89
N LEU A 22 16.61 -6.55 -9.81
CA LEU A 22 16.74 -7.53 -8.73
C LEU A 22 15.39 -7.81 -8.05
N ASN A 23 14.55 -6.80 -7.89
CA ASN A 23 13.19 -6.99 -7.39
C ASN A 23 12.34 -7.82 -8.36
N VAL A 24 12.44 -7.58 -9.67
CA VAL A 24 11.75 -8.36 -10.71
C VAL A 24 12.18 -9.83 -10.67
N LEU A 25 13.48 -10.10 -10.58
CA LEU A 25 14.01 -11.47 -10.46
C LEU A 25 13.57 -12.15 -9.17
N GLN A 26 13.54 -11.41 -8.05
CA GLN A 26 13.06 -11.96 -6.79
C GLN A 26 11.57 -12.28 -6.85
N LEU A 27 10.78 -11.36 -7.42
CA LEU A 27 9.34 -11.49 -7.54
C LEU A 27 8.95 -12.64 -8.49
N SER A 28 9.71 -12.85 -9.57
CA SER A 28 9.45 -13.94 -10.51
C SER A 28 9.67 -15.33 -9.90
N ARG A 29 10.55 -15.42 -8.90
CA ARG A 29 10.82 -16.65 -8.14
C ARG A 29 9.85 -16.85 -6.97
N HIS A 30 9.11 -15.81 -6.59
CA HIS A 30 8.24 -15.84 -5.42
C HIS A 30 6.94 -16.59 -5.69
N SER A 31 6.59 -17.49 -4.79
CA SER A 31 5.33 -18.23 -4.80
C SER A 31 4.29 -17.58 -3.89
N PHE A 32 3.07 -17.41 -4.37
CA PHE A 32 1.96 -16.85 -3.60
C PHE A 32 0.99 -17.93 -3.11
N GLY A 33 0.45 -17.73 -1.91
CA GLY A 33 -0.58 -18.60 -1.33
C GLY A 33 -0.09 -20.01 -1.02
N ARG A 34 -1.03 -20.88 -0.65
CA ARG A 34 -0.74 -22.29 -0.30
C ARG A 34 -0.47 -23.17 -1.51
N GLU A 35 -0.97 -22.77 -2.68
CA GLU A 35 -0.81 -23.49 -3.95
C GLU A 35 0.57 -23.25 -4.60
N GLN A 36 1.43 -22.48 -3.94
CA GLN A 36 2.78 -22.12 -4.41
C GLN A 36 2.81 -21.52 -5.81
N LEU A 37 1.78 -20.75 -6.18
CA LEU A 37 1.66 -20.17 -7.52
C LEU A 37 2.76 -19.14 -7.78
N GLN A 38 3.67 -19.45 -8.71
CA GLN A 38 4.69 -18.52 -9.18
C GLN A 38 4.07 -17.53 -10.18
N PHE A 39 3.21 -16.64 -9.67
CA PHE A 39 2.40 -15.77 -10.50
C PHE A 39 3.25 -14.88 -11.44
N PHE A 40 4.43 -14.46 -11.03
CA PHE A 40 5.28 -13.57 -11.83
C PHE A 40 6.45 -14.27 -12.53
N CYS A 41 6.43 -15.60 -12.69
CA CYS A 41 7.55 -16.34 -13.30
C CYS A 41 7.96 -15.81 -14.69
N GLU A 42 6.99 -15.36 -15.48
CA GLU A 42 7.17 -14.82 -16.84
C GLU A 42 7.49 -13.32 -16.87
N LEU A 43 7.42 -12.62 -15.73
CA LEU A 43 7.63 -11.17 -15.67
C LEU A 43 8.95 -10.72 -16.31
N PRO A 44 10.11 -11.38 -16.06
CA PRO A 44 11.37 -10.98 -16.69
C PRO A 44 11.31 -10.97 -18.22
N ASP A 45 10.61 -11.92 -18.83
CA ASP A 45 10.52 -12.04 -20.29
C ASP A 45 9.46 -11.10 -20.88
N ILE A 46 8.33 -10.91 -20.18
CA ILE A 46 7.22 -10.05 -20.62
C ILE A 46 7.65 -8.57 -20.68
N LEU A 47 8.50 -8.12 -19.75
CA LEU A 47 9.05 -6.76 -19.76
C LEU A 47 9.80 -6.43 -21.06
N GLY A 48 10.43 -7.43 -21.69
CA GLY A 48 11.10 -7.28 -22.99
C GLY A 48 10.15 -7.37 -24.18
N LYS A 49 9.17 -8.27 -24.12
CA LYS A 49 8.20 -8.48 -25.22
C LYS A 49 7.30 -7.26 -25.44
N ASN A 50 6.92 -6.56 -24.37
CA ASN A 50 6.02 -5.41 -24.41
C ASN A 50 6.65 -4.14 -23.81
N GLU A 51 7.91 -3.88 -24.16
CA GLU A 51 8.73 -2.80 -23.60
C GLU A 51 8.00 -1.45 -23.55
N ASN A 52 7.36 -1.04 -24.65
CA ASN A 52 6.73 0.27 -24.74
C ASN A 52 5.60 0.47 -23.71
N ALA A 53 4.77 -0.55 -23.48
CA ALA A 53 3.67 -0.46 -22.53
C ALA A 53 4.18 -0.43 -21.09
N TRP A 54 5.19 -1.26 -20.78
CA TRP A 54 5.79 -1.33 -19.44
C TRP A 54 6.57 -0.07 -19.10
N LYS A 55 7.36 0.45 -20.05
CA LYS A 55 8.08 1.70 -19.89
C LYS A 55 7.11 2.84 -19.60
N LYS A 56 6.05 2.98 -20.40
CA LYS A 56 4.99 3.98 -20.18
C LYS A 56 4.33 3.83 -18.80
N TRP A 57 4.02 2.60 -18.38
CA TRP A 57 3.41 2.36 -17.07
C TRP A 57 4.36 2.70 -15.92
N ILE A 58 5.64 2.35 -16.02
CA ILE A 58 6.65 2.66 -15.00
C ILE A 58 6.92 4.17 -14.94
N GLU A 59 6.88 4.89 -16.05
CA GLU A 59 7.10 6.35 -16.12
C GLU A 59 5.87 7.17 -15.73
N GLU A 60 4.70 6.54 -15.55
CA GLU A 60 3.46 7.22 -15.16
C GLU A 60 3.56 7.84 -13.75
N ASN A 61 2.90 8.97 -13.51
CA ASN A 61 2.92 9.61 -12.18
C ASN A 61 2.12 8.80 -11.15
N GLU A 62 1.02 8.21 -11.60
CA GLU A 62 0.06 7.45 -10.77
C GLU A 62 -0.17 6.03 -11.34
N PRO A 63 0.87 5.19 -11.41
CA PRO A 63 0.79 3.85 -12.01
C PRO A 63 -0.19 2.94 -11.28
N GLU A 64 -0.41 3.16 -9.97
CA GLU A 64 -1.39 2.41 -9.17
C GLU A 64 -2.84 2.56 -9.66
N LYS A 65 -3.14 3.66 -10.39
CA LYS A 65 -4.45 3.92 -10.99
C LYS A 65 -4.59 3.37 -12.40
N GLN A 66 -3.50 2.97 -13.05
CA GLN A 66 -3.51 2.45 -14.41
C GLN A 66 -3.63 0.92 -14.43
N ASN A 67 -4.14 0.37 -15.52
CA ASN A 67 -4.09 -1.08 -15.74
C ASN A 67 -2.64 -1.54 -15.88
N ILE A 68 -2.28 -2.63 -15.21
CA ILE A 68 -0.93 -3.19 -15.32
C ILE A 68 -0.81 -3.93 -16.66
N PRO A 69 0.17 -3.59 -17.52
CA PRO A 69 0.38 -4.28 -18.78
C PRO A 69 0.50 -5.79 -18.57
N ASP A 70 -0.14 -6.60 -19.42
CA ASP A 70 -0.08 -8.06 -19.44
C ASP A 70 -0.59 -8.82 -18.18
N TYR A 71 -0.83 -8.13 -17.07
CA TYR A 71 -1.23 -8.74 -15.79
C TYR A 71 -2.59 -8.28 -15.26
N GLU A 72 -3.18 -7.21 -15.77
CA GLU A 72 -4.43 -6.64 -15.21
C GLU A 72 -5.56 -7.68 -15.09
N ASP A 73 -5.88 -8.39 -16.16
CA ASP A 73 -6.97 -9.38 -16.15
C ASP A 73 -6.64 -10.57 -15.24
N ARG A 74 -5.38 -11.02 -15.28
CA ARG A 74 -4.90 -12.10 -14.40
C ARG A 74 -5.04 -11.71 -12.93
N LEU A 75 -4.69 -10.47 -12.57
CA LEU A 75 -4.80 -9.95 -11.20
C LEU A 75 -6.26 -9.86 -10.75
N ARG A 76 -7.18 -9.44 -11.64
CA ARG A 76 -8.62 -9.37 -11.34
C ARG A 76 -9.24 -10.75 -11.07
N MET A 77 -8.74 -11.78 -11.73
CA MET A 77 -9.19 -13.16 -11.53
C MET A 77 -8.67 -13.76 -10.21
N GLN A 78 -7.56 -13.26 -9.67
CA GLN A 78 -7.04 -13.70 -8.38
C GLN A 78 -7.84 -13.09 -7.23
N LYS A 79 -8.87 -13.78 -6.74
CA LYS A 79 -9.58 -13.40 -5.52
C LYS A 79 -9.32 -14.42 -4.41
N PRO A 80 -9.05 -13.97 -3.17
CA PRO A 80 -9.02 -12.59 -2.69
C PRO A 80 -7.66 -11.87 -2.85
N LEU A 81 -6.62 -12.56 -3.30
CA LEU A 81 -5.22 -12.08 -3.19
C LEU A 81 -4.78 -11.05 -4.25
N GLY A 82 -5.56 -10.79 -5.28
CA GLY A 82 -5.18 -9.99 -6.44
C GLY A 82 -4.72 -8.57 -6.09
N ALA A 83 -5.38 -7.92 -5.13
CA ALA A 83 -4.99 -6.60 -4.65
C ALA A 83 -3.60 -6.60 -3.98
N PHE A 84 -3.30 -7.64 -3.20
CA PHE A 84 -1.99 -7.81 -2.57
C PHE A 84 -0.90 -8.17 -3.58
N ILE A 85 -1.19 -9.08 -4.51
CA ILE A 85 -0.27 -9.47 -5.58
C ILE A 85 0.06 -8.26 -6.48
N ARG A 86 -0.94 -7.42 -6.75
CA ARG A 86 -0.78 -6.13 -7.44
C ARG A 86 0.17 -5.19 -6.69
N LEU A 87 -0.03 -5.04 -5.37
CA LEU A 87 0.86 -4.24 -4.53
C LEU A 87 2.31 -4.75 -4.58
N CYS A 88 2.54 -6.06 -4.56
CA CYS A 88 3.88 -6.65 -4.67
C CYS A 88 4.58 -6.27 -5.98
N LEU A 89 3.86 -6.32 -7.11
CA LEU A 89 4.42 -5.92 -8.40
C LEU A 89 4.74 -4.43 -8.45
N LEU A 90 3.81 -3.59 -7.98
CA LEU A 90 4.03 -2.15 -7.96
C LEU A 90 5.21 -1.78 -7.07
N ARG A 91 5.33 -2.37 -5.88
CA ARG A 91 6.49 -2.16 -4.99
C ARG A 91 7.82 -2.58 -5.66
N ALA A 92 7.80 -3.65 -6.46
CA ALA A 92 9.00 -4.14 -7.14
C ALA A 92 9.50 -3.15 -8.20
N LEU A 93 8.58 -2.49 -8.93
CA LEU A 93 8.88 -1.61 -10.06
C LEU A 93 8.90 -0.10 -9.70
N ARG A 94 8.10 0.32 -8.71
CA ARG A 94 7.85 1.71 -8.30
C ARG A 94 7.73 1.82 -6.78
N GLU A 95 8.86 1.66 -6.11
CA GLU A 95 8.96 1.67 -4.64
C GLU A 95 8.43 2.99 -4.03
N ASP A 96 8.58 4.12 -4.73
CA ASP A 96 8.09 5.45 -4.33
C ASP A 96 6.55 5.51 -4.22
N ARG A 97 5.82 4.66 -4.96
CA ARG A 97 4.35 4.60 -4.95
C ARG A 97 3.79 3.58 -3.96
N THR A 98 4.64 2.90 -3.20
CA THR A 98 4.24 1.79 -2.32
C THR A 98 3.19 2.19 -1.29
N VAL A 99 3.34 3.36 -0.65
CA VAL A 99 2.40 3.83 0.39
C VAL A 99 1.01 4.09 -0.17
N VAL A 100 0.94 4.71 -1.36
CA VAL A 100 -0.33 4.98 -2.05
C VAL A 100 -0.97 3.66 -2.48
N SER A 101 -0.18 2.75 -3.05
CA SER A 101 -0.67 1.43 -3.47
C SER A 101 -1.09 0.56 -2.28
N SER A 102 -0.47 0.69 -1.11
CA SER A 102 -0.84 -0.08 0.08
C SER A 102 -2.18 0.39 0.63
N ALA A 103 -2.44 1.70 0.65
CA ALA A 103 -3.77 2.21 0.98
C ALA A 103 -4.84 1.64 0.03
N ARG A 104 -4.62 1.68 -1.30
CA ARG A 104 -5.57 1.08 -2.27
C ARG A 104 -5.80 -0.42 -2.06
N CYS A 105 -4.75 -1.15 -1.67
CA CYS A 105 -4.86 -2.57 -1.35
C CYS A 105 -5.74 -2.79 -0.10
N ILE A 106 -5.55 -1.97 0.94
CA ILE A 106 -6.34 -2.03 2.18
C ILE A 106 -7.80 -1.71 1.89
N GLU A 107 -8.06 -0.63 1.16
CA GLU A 107 -9.40 -0.23 0.73
C GLU A 107 -10.10 -1.37 -0.04
N SER A 108 -9.41 -1.99 -1.00
CA SER A 108 -9.96 -3.10 -1.78
C SER A 108 -10.24 -4.38 -0.98
N LEU A 109 -9.51 -4.62 0.11
CA LEU A 109 -9.62 -5.86 0.89
C LEU A 109 -10.51 -5.71 2.13
N LEU A 110 -10.52 -4.53 2.74
CA LEU A 110 -11.15 -4.28 4.04
C LEU A 110 -12.24 -3.22 4.02
N ASP A 111 -12.26 -2.30 3.03
CA ASP A 111 -13.15 -1.12 2.87
C ASP A 111 -12.42 0.23 3.07
N SER A 112 -12.96 1.32 2.49
CA SER A 112 -12.35 2.66 2.49
C SER A 112 -12.21 3.25 3.90
N ARG A 113 -13.07 2.85 4.84
CA ARG A 113 -13.00 3.29 6.25
C ARG A 113 -11.68 2.97 6.95
N TYR A 114 -10.89 2.03 6.42
CA TYR A 114 -9.56 1.66 6.95
C TYR A 114 -8.42 2.51 6.38
N THR A 115 -8.72 3.39 5.43
CA THR A 115 -7.76 4.31 4.79
C THR A 115 -8.16 5.77 4.91
N GLU A 116 -9.42 6.04 5.25
CA GLU A 116 -9.91 7.38 5.52
C GLU A 116 -9.30 7.94 6.81
N PRO A 117 -9.02 9.26 6.87
CA PRO A 117 -8.59 9.91 8.10
C PRO A 117 -9.67 9.73 9.17
N VAL A 118 -9.27 9.24 10.35
CA VAL A 118 -10.17 9.17 11.51
C VAL A 118 -10.23 10.55 12.17
N THR A 119 -11.43 11.11 12.28
CA THR A 119 -11.69 12.38 12.98
C THR A 119 -12.61 12.14 14.17
N ASP A 120 -12.08 11.48 15.20
CA ASP A 120 -12.83 11.33 16.44
C ASP A 120 -12.99 12.67 17.15
N SER A 121 -14.24 13.04 17.42
CA SER A 121 -14.56 14.22 18.21
C SER A 121 -14.46 13.92 19.71
N ILE A 122 -14.23 14.94 20.53
CA ILE A 122 -14.28 14.77 21.99
C ILE A 122 -15.66 14.29 22.46
N GLU A 123 -16.74 14.64 21.74
CA GLU A 123 -18.09 14.14 22.05
C GLU A 123 -18.28 12.65 21.74
N SER A 124 -17.74 12.14 20.63
CA SER A 124 -17.79 10.70 20.32
C SER A 124 -16.94 9.89 21.30
N ILE A 125 -15.74 10.37 21.63
CA ILE A 125 -14.88 9.76 22.66
C ILE A 125 -15.60 9.69 24.01
N TRP A 126 -16.31 10.77 24.40
CA TRP A 126 -17.08 10.78 25.65
C TRP A 126 -18.22 9.75 25.65
N GLN A 127 -18.93 9.58 24.52
CA GLN A 127 -20.01 8.59 24.41
C GLN A 127 -19.53 7.15 24.56
N GLU A 128 -18.30 6.86 24.14
CA GLU A 128 -17.67 5.53 24.26
C GLU A 128 -16.95 5.33 25.61
N SER A 129 -16.68 6.41 26.33
CA SER A 129 -15.97 6.38 27.61
C SER A 129 -16.80 5.77 28.75
N GLN A 130 -16.12 5.22 29.76
CA GLN A 130 -16.75 4.69 30.96
C GLN A 130 -16.10 5.32 32.21
N SER A 131 -16.87 5.48 33.28
CA SER A 131 -16.39 6.11 34.52
C SER A 131 -15.23 5.37 35.22
N ARG A 132 -14.99 4.10 34.86
CA ARG A 132 -13.91 3.27 35.38
C ARG A 132 -12.75 3.08 34.40
N ILE A 133 -12.85 3.62 33.19
CA ILE A 133 -11.85 3.47 32.12
C ILE A 133 -11.38 4.87 31.73
N PRO A 134 -10.14 5.26 32.08
CA PRO A 134 -9.62 6.58 31.73
C PRO A 134 -9.41 6.71 30.22
N VAL A 135 -9.60 7.92 29.70
CA VAL A 135 -9.27 8.28 28.32
C VAL A 135 -7.86 8.87 28.28
N LEU A 136 -6.99 8.34 27.43
CA LEU A 136 -5.61 8.82 27.25
C LEU A 136 -5.48 9.56 25.92
N PHE A 137 -4.99 10.80 25.96
CA PHE A 137 -4.68 11.58 24.77
C PHE A 137 -3.16 11.55 24.49
N LEU A 138 -2.78 11.13 23.29
CA LEU A 138 -1.40 11.18 22.82
C LEU A 138 -1.22 12.45 21.99
N LEU A 139 -0.46 13.42 22.50
CA LEU A 139 -0.36 14.75 21.93
C LEU A 139 0.96 14.97 21.19
N SER A 140 0.88 15.69 20.08
CA SER A 140 2.05 16.30 19.45
C SER A 140 2.27 17.71 19.99
N PRO A 141 3.48 18.29 19.89
CA PRO A 141 3.72 19.67 20.28
C PRO A 141 2.73 20.64 19.59
N GLY A 142 2.12 21.54 20.37
CA GLY A 142 1.16 22.52 19.85
C GLY A 142 -0.29 22.04 19.75
N THR A 143 -0.60 20.80 20.12
CA THR A 143 -1.97 20.29 20.26
C THR A 143 -2.31 20.05 21.73
N ASP A 144 -3.35 20.70 22.26
CA ASP A 144 -3.87 20.50 23.61
C ASP A 144 -5.42 20.50 23.59
N PRO A 145 -6.08 19.36 23.88
CA PRO A 145 -7.53 19.24 23.84
C PRO A 145 -8.24 19.76 25.10
N THR A 146 -7.50 20.25 26.11
CA THR A 146 -8.04 20.60 27.44
C THR A 146 -9.22 21.56 27.36
N SER A 147 -9.13 22.63 26.56
CA SER A 147 -10.22 23.60 26.42
C SER A 147 -11.51 22.97 25.87
N ILE A 148 -11.40 22.09 24.88
CA ILE A 148 -12.53 21.39 24.25
C ILE A 148 -13.17 20.41 25.25
N ILE A 149 -12.35 19.73 26.05
CA ILE A 149 -12.81 18.83 27.11
C ILE A 149 -13.60 19.61 28.17
N ASP A 150 -13.06 20.74 28.62
CA ASP A 150 -13.72 21.61 29.60
C ASP A 150 -15.06 22.16 29.10
N GLU A 151 -15.12 22.58 27.84
CA GLU A 151 -16.36 23.01 27.19
C GLU A 151 -17.40 21.89 27.14
N LEU A 152 -17.00 20.67 26.77
CA LEU A 152 -17.91 19.52 26.76
C LEU A 152 -18.39 19.18 28.18
N ALA A 153 -17.50 19.19 29.18
CA ALA A 153 -17.86 18.94 30.57
C ALA A 153 -18.91 19.93 31.07
N LYS A 154 -18.75 21.23 30.76
CA LYS A 154 -19.73 22.28 31.06
C LYS A 154 -21.07 22.00 30.36
N LYS A 155 -21.05 21.70 29.05
CA LYS A 155 -22.25 21.39 28.25
C LYS A 155 -23.01 20.18 28.81
N LYS A 156 -22.32 19.15 29.29
CA LYS A 156 -22.91 17.93 29.85
C LYS A 156 -23.23 18.03 31.35
N LYS A 157 -22.95 19.16 32.00
CA LYS A 157 -23.08 19.36 33.45
C LYS A 157 -22.30 18.30 34.25
N LYS A 158 -21.10 17.96 33.77
CA LYS A 158 -20.14 17.02 34.40
C LYS A 158 -18.93 17.75 34.96
N PHE A 159 -19.10 19.01 35.33
CA PHE A 159 -18.09 19.80 36.04
C PHE A 159 -18.14 19.44 37.54
N PRO A 160 -17.00 19.43 38.26
CA PRO A 160 -17.02 19.45 39.72
C PRO A 160 -17.74 20.69 40.28
#